data_AF-A0A964UYB2-F1
#
_entry.id   AF-A0A964UYB2-F1
#
_cell.length_a   1.000
_cell.length_b   1.000
_cell.length_c   1.000
_cell.angle_alpha   90.00
_cell.angle_beta   90.00
_cell.angle_gamma   90.00
#
_symmetry.space_group_name_H-M   'P 1'
#
loop_
_entity.id
_entity.type
_entity.pdbx_description
1 polymer ?
#
loop_
_entity_poly.entity_id
_entity_poly.type
_entity_poly.pdbx_seq_one_letter_code
_entity_poly.pdbx_strand_id
1 'polypeptide(L)'
;MDRSTAVWIRPIRRCGTTQGNAVITVRTSSGWPSAGRPLCRTRRARVKPTGPLRIVFAALGVTVTVALAPTASAAPAAPTAPPAHAAAAAACTGEYHGDARLGPKRLPKQWQAPVGPLLKNWNRTGGLSDAAYLKKYWEGPADGGGWKYPPNDGFAEKNGTIDKEPTKLRKGQRLDRFGSEYGGFLAPAGDSYAKRALPPQNLNTRDATAPCDYRVYKVAKPFWVWQGSIAPWFEQPGGGQQIKLDAVFLDPGEGQRLNVKWLLDRGYLAPAAQ
;
A
#
# COMPACT_ATOMS: atom_id res chain seq x y z
N MET A 1 -44.60 3.35 -35.33
CA MET A 1 -45.10 2.36 -34.36
C MET A 1 -44.42 1.05 -34.68
N ASP A 2 -43.29 0.79 -34.01
CA ASP A 2 -42.50 -0.41 -34.23
C ASP A 2 -42.30 -1.10 -32.87
N ARG A 3 -42.77 -2.35 -32.78
CA ARG A 3 -42.86 -3.13 -31.55
C ARG A 3 -41.60 -3.97 -31.42
N SER A 4 -40.61 -3.48 -30.67
CA SER A 4 -39.46 -4.28 -30.27
C SER A 4 -39.84 -5.27 -29.15
N THR A 5 -39.86 -6.55 -29.50
CA THR A 5 -40.09 -7.69 -28.60
C THR A 5 -38.81 -7.94 -27.79
N ALA A 6 -38.86 -7.72 -26.48
CA ALA A 6 -37.76 -8.01 -25.56
C ALA A 6 -37.77 -9.51 -25.15
N VAL A 7 -36.68 -10.22 -25.46
CA VAL A 7 -36.43 -11.59 -25.02
C VAL A 7 -35.61 -11.56 -23.72
N TRP A 8 -36.17 -12.10 -22.64
CA TRP A 8 -35.52 -12.20 -21.34
C TRP A 8 -34.85 -13.57 -21.18
N ILE A 9 -33.52 -13.57 -21.07
CA ILE A 9 -32.71 -14.78 -20.79
C ILE A 9 -32.42 -14.81 -19.28
N ARG A 10 -32.95 -15.81 -18.57
CA ARG A 10 -32.68 -16.03 -17.13
C ARG A 10 -31.37 -16.83 -16.96
N PRO A 11 -30.52 -16.51 -15.97
CA PRO A 11 -29.26 -17.22 -15.76
C PRO A 11 -29.48 -18.60 -15.13
N ILE A 12 -28.89 -19.63 -15.75
CA ILE A 12 -28.85 -21.01 -15.25
C ILE A 12 -27.68 -21.13 -14.26
N ARG A 13 -27.99 -21.47 -13.01
CA ARG A 13 -26.99 -21.91 -12.02
C ARG A 13 -26.54 -23.33 -12.39
N ARG A 14 -25.25 -23.54 -12.66
CA ARG A 14 -24.62 -24.88 -12.72
C ARG A 14 -23.63 -25.04 -11.58
N CYS A 15 -23.92 -25.99 -10.69
CA CYS A 15 -22.93 -26.68 -9.88
C CYS A 15 -22.45 -27.91 -10.64
N GLY A 16 -21.16 -28.25 -10.54
CA GLY A 16 -20.68 -29.63 -10.74
C GLY A 16 -19.77 -29.86 -11.94
N THR A 17 -18.52 -30.14 -11.58
CA THR A 17 -17.32 -30.60 -12.28
C THR A 17 -17.50 -31.78 -13.26
N THR A 18 -16.72 -31.74 -14.34
CA THR A 18 -15.78 -32.75 -14.89
C THR A 18 -15.97 -33.07 -16.38
N GLN A 19 -14.83 -33.12 -17.08
CA GLN A 19 -14.62 -33.46 -18.49
C GLN A 19 -15.27 -34.77 -18.91
N GLY A 20 -15.76 -34.79 -20.16
CA GLY A 20 -16.16 -36.01 -20.86
C GLY A 20 -16.88 -35.69 -22.16
N ASN A 21 -16.20 -35.90 -23.29
CA ASN A 21 -16.77 -35.81 -24.62
C ASN A 21 -17.86 -36.88 -24.84
N ALA A 22 -18.84 -36.49 -25.64
CA ALA A 22 -19.50 -37.29 -26.68
C ALA A 22 -20.91 -37.85 -26.44
N VAL A 23 -21.67 -37.65 -27.53
CA VAL A 23 -22.83 -38.36 -28.06
C VAL A 23 -24.18 -38.16 -27.38
N ILE A 24 -25.01 -37.38 -28.09
CA ILE A 24 -26.46 -37.29 -27.94
C ILE A 24 -27.06 -38.59 -28.48
N THR A 25 -27.59 -39.42 -27.60
CA THR A 25 -28.48 -40.53 -27.98
C THR A 25 -29.88 -40.20 -27.45
N VAL A 26 -30.82 -40.05 -28.36
CA VAL A 26 -32.24 -39.88 -28.07
C VAL A 26 -32.81 -41.24 -27.66
N ARG A 27 -33.41 -41.34 -26.46
CA ARG A 27 -34.35 -42.43 -26.15
C ARG A 27 -35.50 -41.95 -25.27
N THR A 28 -36.64 -42.54 -25.61
CA THR A 28 -38.01 -42.23 -25.24
C THR A 28 -38.38 -42.67 -23.82
N SER A 29 -39.42 -42.00 -23.31
CA SER A 29 -40.17 -42.20 -22.07
C SER A 29 -40.32 -43.64 -21.55
N SER A 30 -40.18 -43.83 -20.23
CA SER A 30 -41.16 -44.51 -19.35
C SER A 30 -40.60 -44.72 -17.94
N GLY A 31 -41.44 -44.49 -16.92
CA GLY A 31 -41.37 -45.18 -15.62
C GLY A 31 -40.54 -44.55 -14.48
N TRP A 32 -41.23 -44.02 -13.48
CA TRP A 32 -40.83 -44.05 -12.05
C TRP A 32 -41.19 -45.46 -11.51
N PRO A 33 -40.56 -46.00 -10.42
CA PRO A 33 -40.39 -45.31 -9.14
C PRO A 33 -39.20 -45.70 -8.22
N SER A 34 -39.13 -44.96 -7.11
CA SER A 34 -38.79 -45.36 -5.73
C SER A 34 -37.33 -45.35 -5.23
N ALA A 35 -37.12 -44.38 -4.33
CA ALA A 35 -36.47 -44.43 -3.02
C ALA A 35 -35.40 -45.50 -2.73
N GLY A 36 -34.15 -45.03 -2.59
CA GLY A 36 -33.11 -45.68 -1.80
C GLY A 36 -32.04 -44.67 -1.41
N ARG A 37 -32.02 -44.26 -0.14
CA ARG A 37 -30.89 -43.52 0.45
C ARG A 37 -29.85 -44.52 0.95
N PRO A 38 -28.56 -44.34 0.64
CA PRO A 38 -27.51 -44.87 1.50
C PRO A 38 -26.73 -43.77 2.21
N LEU A 39 -26.40 -44.07 3.46
CA LEU A 39 -25.71 -43.24 4.42
C LEU A 39 -24.30 -42.82 3.97
N CYS A 40 -23.96 -41.55 4.19
CA CYS A 40 -22.62 -41.02 4.05
C CYS A 40 -21.77 -41.41 5.27
N ARG A 41 -20.77 -42.28 5.07
CA ARG A 41 -19.81 -42.71 6.11
C ARG A 41 -18.52 -41.91 5.96
N THR A 42 -18.30 -40.92 6.82
CA THR A 42 -17.05 -40.16 6.89
C THR A 42 -16.01 -40.95 7.70
N ARG A 43 -14.93 -41.42 7.04
CA ARG A 43 -13.73 -41.90 7.74
C ARG A 43 -12.76 -40.73 7.94
N ARG A 44 -12.55 -40.32 9.19
CA ARG A 44 -11.42 -39.43 9.56
C ARG A 44 -10.15 -40.27 9.65
N ALA A 45 -9.13 -39.92 8.87
CA ALA A 45 -7.79 -40.46 9.04
C ALA A 45 -7.10 -39.77 10.23
N ARG A 46 -6.58 -40.56 11.17
CA ARG A 46 -5.87 -40.13 12.37
C ARG A 46 -4.36 -40.13 12.06
N VAL A 47 -3.73 -38.96 12.06
CA VAL A 47 -2.27 -38.81 11.99
C VAL A 47 -1.68 -39.07 13.38
N LYS A 48 -0.68 -39.95 13.48
CA LYS A 48 0.12 -40.17 14.70
C LYS A 48 1.44 -39.41 14.58
N PRO A 49 1.87 -38.63 15.60
CA PRO A 49 3.25 -38.17 15.71
C PRO A 49 4.10 -39.21 16.47
N THR A 50 5.22 -39.60 15.90
CA THR A 50 6.28 -40.35 16.58
C THR A 50 7.21 -39.40 17.31
N GLY A 51 7.60 -39.80 18.52
CA GLY A 51 8.32 -39.03 19.53
C GLY A 51 9.84 -38.91 19.37
N PRO A 52 10.54 -38.55 20.47
CA PRO A 52 11.76 -37.74 20.45
C PRO A 52 13.07 -38.52 20.70
N LEU A 53 14.21 -37.92 20.35
CA LEU A 53 15.55 -38.42 20.72
C LEU A 53 16.45 -37.19 21.03
N ARG A 54 16.64 -36.85 22.31
CA ARG A 54 17.67 -37.29 23.29
C ARG A 54 19.08 -36.74 23.05
N ILE A 55 19.46 -35.96 24.08
CA ILE A 55 20.73 -35.35 24.46
C ILE A 55 21.86 -36.38 24.60
N VAL A 56 23.10 -35.98 24.29
CA VAL A 56 24.31 -36.57 24.90
C VAL A 56 25.31 -35.45 25.25
N PHE A 57 25.71 -35.44 26.52
CA PHE A 57 26.84 -34.72 27.13
C PHE A 57 28.12 -35.58 27.05
N ALA A 58 29.29 -34.95 26.92
CA ALA A 58 30.61 -35.43 27.39
C ALA A 58 31.70 -34.46 26.88
N ALA A 59 32.83 -34.18 27.53
CA ALA A 59 33.35 -34.45 28.86
C ALA A 59 34.54 -33.49 29.09
N LEU A 60 34.87 -33.28 30.37
CA LEU A 60 35.99 -32.47 30.86
C LEU A 60 37.36 -32.98 30.38
N GLY A 61 38.24 -32.07 29.98
CA GLY A 61 39.69 -32.27 29.93
C GLY A 61 40.38 -31.25 30.84
N VAL A 62 40.96 -31.72 31.94
CA VAL A 62 41.77 -30.92 32.86
C VAL A 62 43.17 -30.78 32.27
N THR A 63 43.59 -29.55 31.96
CA THR A 63 44.98 -29.21 31.63
C THR A 63 45.53 -28.30 32.71
N VAL A 64 46.64 -28.72 33.33
CA VAL A 64 47.42 -27.92 34.27
C VAL A 64 48.31 -27.00 33.46
N THR A 65 48.06 -25.70 33.51
CA THR A 65 48.91 -24.66 32.91
C THR A 65 49.63 -23.88 34.00
N VAL A 66 50.94 -23.77 33.83
CA VAL A 66 51.85 -22.99 34.67
C VAL A 66 51.51 -21.51 34.56
N ALA A 67 51.22 -20.86 35.69
CA ALA A 67 50.91 -19.44 35.77
C ALA A 67 52.18 -18.60 35.64
N LEU A 68 52.41 -18.03 34.45
CA LEU A 68 53.21 -16.83 34.28
C LEU A 68 52.27 -15.63 34.39
N ALA A 69 52.47 -14.78 35.39
CA ALA A 69 51.70 -13.56 35.55
C ALA A 69 51.90 -12.66 34.32
N PRO A 70 50.85 -12.35 33.53
CA PRO A 70 50.98 -11.33 32.51
C PRO A 70 51.07 -9.97 33.21
N THR A 71 52.13 -9.23 32.91
CA THR A 71 52.16 -7.78 33.12
C THR A 71 50.92 -7.20 32.46
N ALA A 72 50.02 -6.63 33.25
CA ALA A 72 48.82 -5.96 32.76
C ALA A 72 49.23 -4.75 31.91
N SER A 73 49.42 -4.98 30.61
CA SER A 73 49.45 -3.92 29.63
C SER A 73 48.04 -3.37 29.55
N ALA A 74 47.84 -2.15 30.05
CA ALA A 74 46.57 -1.45 29.93
C ALA A 74 46.21 -1.33 28.45
N ALA A 75 45.25 -2.14 28.01
CA ALA A 75 44.67 -2.01 26.68
C ALA A 75 44.13 -0.57 26.54
N PRO A 76 44.41 0.14 25.44
CA PRO A 76 43.75 1.41 25.20
C PRO A 76 42.25 1.17 25.21
N ALA A 77 41.54 1.87 26.09
CA ALA A 77 40.10 1.83 26.17
C ALA A 77 39.55 2.05 24.76
N ALA A 78 38.79 1.06 24.26
CA ALA A 78 38.02 1.24 23.04
C ALA A 78 37.19 2.52 23.21
N PRO A 79 37.15 3.41 22.20
CA PRO A 79 36.33 4.60 22.29
C PRO A 79 34.90 4.16 22.59
N THR A 80 34.42 4.53 23.76
CA THR A 80 33.03 4.37 24.18
C THR A 80 32.19 4.89 23.03
N ALA A 81 31.39 4.01 22.40
CA ALA A 81 30.44 4.44 21.40
C ALA A 81 29.63 5.59 22.01
N PRO A 82 29.45 6.72 21.30
CA PRO A 82 28.66 7.82 21.82
C PRO A 82 27.30 7.28 22.26
N PRO A 83 26.72 7.83 23.34
CA PRO A 83 25.44 7.37 23.84
C PRO A 83 24.47 7.29 22.65
N ALA A 84 23.87 6.11 22.46
CA ALA A 84 22.82 5.89 21.49
C ALA A 84 21.89 7.10 21.58
N HIS A 85 21.87 7.93 20.54
CA HIS A 85 21.00 9.09 20.50
C HIS A 85 19.64 8.61 20.95
N ALA A 86 19.13 9.15 22.06
CA ALA A 86 17.81 8.81 22.58
C ALA A 86 16.89 8.70 21.38
N ALA A 87 16.38 7.50 21.12
CA ALA A 87 15.80 7.12 19.84
C ALA A 87 14.91 8.27 19.36
N ALA A 88 15.33 8.95 18.29
CA ALA A 88 14.67 10.16 17.84
C ALA A 88 13.17 9.87 17.76
N ALA A 89 12.36 10.69 18.45
CA ALA A 89 10.93 10.42 18.55
C ALA A 89 10.35 10.18 17.15
N ALA A 90 9.62 9.08 16.98
CA ALA A 90 9.13 8.64 15.67
C ALA A 90 8.39 9.79 14.95
N ALA A 91 8.89 10.16 13.78
CA ALA A 91 8.31 11.22 12.97
C ALA A 91 6.88 10.86 12.55
N CYS A 92 6.04 11.89 12.38
CA CYS A 92 4.68 11.76 11.87
C CYS A 92 3.77 10.83 12.71
N THR A 93 3.84 11.00 14.04
CA THR A 93 3.04 10.26 15.02
C THR A 93 2.17 11.16 15.90
N GLY A 94 1.17 10.55 16.55
CA GLY A 94 0.16 11.21 17.38
C GLY A 94 -0.85 12.02 16.57
N GLU A 95 -1.95 12.46 17.17
CA GLU A 95 -3.02 13.16 16.45
C GLU A 95 -2.97 14.67 16.71
N TYR A 96 -3.03 15.47 15.64
CA TYR A 96 -3.08 16.92 15.79
C TYR A 96 -4.41 17.35 16.42
N HIS A 97 -4.34 18.06 17.54
CA HIS A 97 -5.50 18.46 18.34
C HIS A 97 -6.49 17.32 18.67
N GLY A 98 -5.99 16.08 18.76
CA GLY A 98 -6.82 14.92 19.10
C GLY A 98 -7.73 14.41 17.97
N ASP A 99 -7.41 14.74 16.72
CA ASP A 99 -8.14 14.24 15.54
C ASP A 99 -7.17 13.72 14.48
N ALA A 100 -7.20 12.40 14.23
CA ALA A 100 -6.34 11.76 13.25
C ALA A 100 -6.51 12.29 11.81
N ARG A 101 -7.67 12.87 11.47
CA ARG A 101 -7.94 13.45 10.13
C ARG A 101 -7.08 14.69 9.89
N LEU A 102 -6.69 15.39 10.95
CA LEU A 102 -5.80 16.56 10.89
C LEU A 102 -4.32 16.17 10.80
N GLY A 103 -4.02 14.89 10.64
CA GLY A 103 -2.66 14.40 10.45
C GLY A 103 -1.86 14.35 11.76
N PRO A 104 -0.54 14.15 11.66
CA PRO A 104 0.24 13.84 12.83
C PRO A 104 0.51 15.08 13.68
N LYS A 105 0.52 14.92 15.01
CA LYS A 105 0.93 15.97 15.95
C LYS A 105 2.40 16.32 15.79
N ARG A 106 3.25 15.31 15.60
CA ARG A 106 4.71 15.46 15.51
C ARG A 106 5.15 15.37 14.07
N LEU A 107 5.62 16.48 13.51
CA LEU A 107 6.17 16.53 12.15
C LEU A 107 7.71 16.63 12.20
N PRO A 108 8.42 16.10 11.19
CA PRO A 108 9.85 16.35 11.05
C PRO A 108 10.12 17.84 10.85
N LYS A 109 11.26 18.32 11.35
CA LYS A 109 11.76 19.68 11.10
C LYS A 109 12.14 19.82 9.63
N GLN A 110 12.16 21.05 9.11
CA GLN A 110 12.37 21.32 7.69
C GLN A 110 13.71 20.80 7.12
N TRP A 111 14.72 20.57 7.95
CA TRP A 111 16.02 20.00 7.54
C TRP A 111 16.11 18.48 7.72
N GLN A 112 15.11 17.85 8.34
CA GLN A 112 15.12 16.41 8.62
C GLN A 112 14.59 15.65 7.40
N ALA A 113 15.53 15.18 6.58
CA ALA A 113 15.22 14.32 5.44
C ALA A 113 14.57 12.99 5.88
N PRO A 114 13.74 12.38 5.01
CA PRO A 114 13.38 12.87 3.67
C PRO A 114 12.18 13.82 3.66
N VAL A 115 11.27 13.71 4.64
CA VAL A 115 9.97 14.39 4.59
C VAL A 115 10.02 15.85 5.02
N GLY A 116 10.88 16.22 5.98
CA GLY A 116 10.99 17.57 6.50
C GLY A 116 11.11 18.66 5.41
N PRO A 117 12.06 18.53 4.47
CA PRO A 117 12.19 19.47 3.35
C PRO A 117 10.94 19.56 2.45
N LEU A 118 10.22 18.45 2.28
CA LEU A 118 9.01 18.39 1.46
C LEU A 118 7.82 19.13 2.10
N LEU A 119 7.86 19.35 3.42
CA LEU A 119 6.83 20.11 4.15
C LEU A 119 7.08 21.64 4.12
N LYS A 120 8.12 22.11 3.42
CA LYS A 120 8.35 23.55 3.26
C LYS A 120 7.13 24.22 2.61
N ASN A 121 6.66 25.31 3.21
CA ASN A 121 5.49 26.09 2.81
C ASN A 121 4.15 25.33 2.86
N TRP A 122 4.10 24.15 3.48
CA TRP A 122 2.84 23.48 3.76
C TRP A 122 2.19 24.08 5.01
N ASN A 123 0.94 24.53 4.87
CA ASN A 123 0.12 25.02 5.98
C ASN A 123 -1.07 24.08 6.15
N ARG A 124 -1.08 23.27 7.22
CA ARG A 124 -2.01 22.14 7.45
C ARG A 124 -3.47 22.42 7.06
N THR A 125 -4.00 23.57 7.42
CA THR A 125 -5.40 23.96 7.15
C THR A 125 -5.51 25.25 6.35
N GLY A 126 -4.39 25.75 5.78
CA GLY A 126 -4.32 27.02 5.04
C GLY A 126 -4.89 28.24 5.76
N GLY A 127 -4.91 28.23 7.10
CA GLY A 127 -5.44 29.33 7.91
C GLY A 127 -6.88 29.13 8.40
N LEU A 128 -7.58 28.07 7.98
CA LEU A 128 -8.87 27.69 8.56
C LEU A 128 -8.69 27.12 9.97
N SER A 129 -9.73 27.27 10.80
CA SER A 129 -9.85 26.46 12.02
C SER A 129 -10.06 24.99 11.67
N ASP A 130 -9.69 24.09 12.57
CA ASP A 130 -9.82 22.65 12.39
C ASP A 130 -11.26 22.24 12.02
N ALA A 131 -12.24 22.79 12.73
CA ALA A 131 -13.65 22.53 12.49
C ALA A 131 -14.12 23.06 11.12
N ALA A 132 -13.65 24.24 10.70
CA ALA A 132 -13.99 24.79 9.38
C ALA A 132 -13.37 23.98 8.24
N TYR A 133 -12.11 23.56 8.42
CA TYR A 133 -11.41 22.70 7.47
C TYR A 133 -12.13 21.36 7.29
N LEU A 134 -12.46 20.67 8.39
CA LEU A 134 -13.18 19.39 8.34
C LEU A 134 -14.60 19.55 7.80
N LYS A 135 -15.33 20.61 8.17
CA LYS A 135 -16.65 20.91 7.58
C LYS A 135 -16.58 21.05 6.06
N LYS A 136 -15.54 21.70 5.56
CA LYS A 136 -15.33 21.91 4.12
C LYS A 136 -14.98 20.61 3.40
N TYR A 137 -14.07 19.81 3.96
CA TYR A 137 -13.41 18.72 3.22
C TYR A 137 -13.74 17.30 3.68
N TRP A 138 -14.48 17.11 4.76
CA TRP A 138 -14.88 15.79 5.25
C TRP A 138 -16.38 15.58 5.10
N GLU A 139 -16.78 14.35 4.84
CA GLU A 139 -18.17 13.91 4.79
C GLU A 139 -18.37 12.67 5.66
N GLY A 140 -19.48 12.64 6.39
CA GLY A 140 -19.82 11.53 7.28
C GLY A 140 -19.17 11.63 8.68
N PRO A 141 -19.30 10.56 9.49
CA PRO A 141 -18.75 10.50 10.85
C PRO A 141 -17.23 10.61 10.87
N ALA A 142 -16.65 11.00 12.00
CA ALA A 142 -15.19 11.03 12.17
C ALA A 142 -14.58 9.64 11.91
N ASP A 143 -15.23 8.61 12.44
CA ASP A 143 -14.88 7.21 12.22
C ASP A 143 -15.67 6.64 11.04
N GLY A 144 -15.00 6.42 9.91
CA GLY A 144 -15.61 5.79 8.73
C GLY A 144 -16.21 6.74 7.70
N GLY A 145 -16.15 8.07 7.92
CA GLY A 145 -16.38 9.06 6.87
C GLY A 145 -15.24 9.10 5.84
N GLY A 146 -15.30 10.11 4.96
CA GLY A 146 -14.33 10.26 3.87
C GLY A 146 -13.99 11.69 3.52
N TRP A 147 -12.83 11.87 2.90
CA TRP A 147 -12.43 13.14 2.30
C TRP A 147 -13.20 13.41 1.02
N LYS A 148 -13.65 14.65 0.85
CA LYS A 148 -14.17 15.20 -0.40
C LYS A 148 -12.99 15.55 -1.30
N TYR A 149 -12.65 14.65 -2.21
CA TYR A 149 -11.59 14.84 -3.19
C TYR A 149 -12.04 15.75 -4.35
N PRO A 150 -11.09 16.40 -5.05
CA PRO A 150 -11.41 17.19 -6.23
C PRO A 150 -12.03 16.33 -7.36
N PRO A 151 -12.81 16.93 -8.27
CA PRO A 151 -13.24 16.26 -9.50
C PRO A 151 -12.02 15.91 -10.39
N ASN A 152 -12.28 15.23 -11.51
CA ASN A 152 -11.28 14.96 -12.55
C ASN A 152 -10.01 14.25 -12.04
N ASP A 153 -10.14 13.38 -11.03
CA ASP A 153 -9.00 12.72 -10.37
C ASP A 153 -7.96 13.72 -9.81
N GLY A 154 -8.35 14.97 -9.54
CA GLY A 154 -7.45 16.02 -9.05
C GLY A 154 -6.50 16.61 -10.09
N PHE A 155 -6.66 16.31 -11.38
CA PHE A 155 -5.94 17.03 -12.43
C PHE A 155 -6.43 18.48 -12.52
N ALA A 156 -5.50 19.42 -12.62
CA ALA A 156 -5.79 20.82 -12.83
C ALA A 156 -6.39 21.06 -14.22
N GLU A 157 -7.07 22.19 -14.38
CA GLU A 157 -7.49 22.67 -15.69
C GLU A 157 -6.59 23.83 -16.14
N LYS A 158 -6.24 23.84 -17.44
CA LYS A 158 -5.55 24.93 -18.12
C LYS A 158 -6.38 25.34 -19.32
N ASN A 159 -6.79 26.60 -19.38
CA ASN A 159 -7.61 27.15 -20.46
C ASN A 159 -8.89 26.33 -20.73
N GLY A 160 -9.57 25.88 -19.67
CA GLY A 160 -10.80 25.08 -19.76
C GLY A 160 -10.61 23.62 -20.18
N THR A 161 -9.36 23.14 -20.27
CA THR A 161 -9.05 21.74 -20.58
C THR A 161 -8.32 21.10 -19.41
N ILE A 162 -8.66 19.85 -19.09
CA ILE A 162 -7.95 19.07 -18.07
C ILE A 162 -6.49 18.86 -18.51
N ASP A 163 -5.54 19.31 -17.69
CA ASP A 163 -4.10 19.15 -17.90
C ASP A 163 -3.70 17.72 -17.54
N LYS A 164 -3.96 16.80 -18.46
CA LYS A 164 -3.69 15.37 -18.32
C LYS A 164 -3.35 14.76 -19.68
N GLU A 165 -2.20 14.09 -19.78
CA GLU A 165 -1.75 13.45 -21.02
C GLU A 165 -1.17 12.05 -20.78
N PRO A 166 -1.21 11.13 -21.77
CA PRO A 166 -0.50 9.87 -21.70
C PRO A 166 1.00 10.14 -21.65
N THR A 167 1.69 9.66 -20.63
CA THR A 167 3.15 9.81 -20.50
C THR A 167 3.80 8.46 -20.28
N LYS A 168 4.93 8.21 -20.96
CA LYS A 168 5.74 7.00 -20.78
C LYS A 168 6.78 7.24 -19.70
N LEU A 169 6.61 6.58 -18.55
CA LEU A 169 7.64 6.55 -17.52
C LEU A 169 8.81 5.67 -17.99
N ARG A 170 10.02 6.22 -17.91
CA ARG A 170 11.26 5.60 -18.39
C ARG A 170 12.02 4.97 -17.22
N LYS A 171 12.71 3.88 -17.51
CA LYS A 171 13.59 3.20 -16.54
C LYS A 171 14.53 4.21 -15.90
N GLY A 172 14.64 4.16 -14.57
CA GLY A 172 15.52 5.02 -13.80
C GLY A 172 14.87 6.26 -13.20
N GLN A 173 13.70 6.70 -13.69
CA GLN A 173 12.98 7.81 -13.08
C GLN A 173 12.62 7.50 -11.62
N ARG A 174 12.73 8.51 -10.75
CA ARG A 174 12.36 8.42 -9.34
C ARG A 174 10.95 8.98 -9.14
N LEU A 175 10.12 8.19 -8.47
CA LEU A 175 8.75 8.53 -8.12
C LEU A 175 8.61 8.47 -6.60
N ASP A 176 7.69 9.22 -6.02
CA ASP A 176 7.37 9.08 -4.60
C ASP A 176 5.87 9.16 -4.34
N ARG A 177 5.47 8.83 -3.11
CA ARG A 177 4.08 8.84 -2.66
C ARG A 177 4.01 9.07 -1.15
N PHE A 178 2.99 9.83 -0.74
CA PHE A 178 2.48 9.86 0.64
C PHE A 178 1.18 9.04 0.69
N GLY A 179 1.26 7.83 1.24
CA GLY A 179 0.13 6.91 1.29
C GLY A 179 0.53 5.46 1.01
N SER A 180 -0.35 4.56 1.45
CA SER A 180 -0.27 3.12 1.18
C SER A 180 -0.05 2.77 -0.30
N GLU A 181 0.66 1.66 -0.53
CA GLU A 181 0.95 1.06 -1.84
C GLU A 181 -0.30 0.51 -2.55
N TYR A 182 -1.44 0.41 -1.87
CA TYR A 182 -2.73 0.05 -2.50
C TYR A 182 -3.38 1.20 -3.28
N GLY A 183 -2.75 2.40 -3.28
CA GLY A 183 -3.17 3.54 -4.08
C GLY A 183 -2.71 3.50 -5.54
N GLY A 184 -3.38 4.26 -6.40
CA GLY A 184 -3.09 4.39 -7.84
C GLY A 184 -2.46 5.71 -8.26
N PHE A 185 -1.99 6.53 -7.32
CA PHE A 185 -1.40 7.84 -7.59
C PHE A 185 0.04 7.92 -7.10
N LEU A 186 0.94 8.50 -7.88
CA LEU A 186 2.31 8.83 -7.51
C LEU A 186 2.61 10.27 -7.94
N ALA A 187 3.82 10.75 -7.64
CA ALA A 187 4.36 11.98 -8.21
C ALA A 187 5.83 11.76 -8.62
N PRO A 188 6.39 12.62 -9.49
CA PRO A 188 7.84 12.75 -9.58
C PRO A 188 8.43 13.02 -8.19
N ALA A 189 9.52 12.32 -7.86
CA ALA A 189 10.08 12.41 -6.53
C ALA A 189 10.61 13.82 -6.22
N GLY A 190 10.27 14.34 -5.02
CA GLY A 190 10.76 15.63 -4.53
C GLY A 190 9.77 16.79 -4.60
N ASP A 191 8.60 16.62 -5.19
CA ASP A 191 7.56 17.65 -5.13
C ASP A 191 7.13 17.91 -3.67
N SER A 192 7.05 19.19 -3.27
CA SER A 192 6.62 19.57 -1.92
C SER A 192 5.20 19.07 -1.63
N TYR A 193 4.89 18.80 -0.37
CA TYR A 193 3.58 18.31 0.05
C TYR A 193 2.43 19.29 -0.30
N ALA A 194 2.67 20.61 -0.17
CA ALA A 194 1.71 21.64 -0.59
C ALA A 194 1.37 21.56 -2.09
N LYS A 195 2.35 21.24 -2.93
CA LYS A 195 2.14 21.06 -4.38
C LYS A 195 1.30 19.83 -4.73
N ARG A 196 1.14 18.90 -3.79
CA ARG A 196 0.39 17.65 -3.97
C ARG A 196 -1.08 17.77 -3.59
N ALA A 197 -1.48 18.85 -2.94
CA ALA A 197 -2.84 19.08 -2.46
C ALA A 197 -3.44 17.82 -1.79
N LEU A 198 -2.70 17.24 -0.84
CA LEU A 198 -3.11 16.07 -0.05
C LEU A 198 -3.64 16.49 1.32
N PRO A 199 -4.60 15.75 1.90
CA PRO A 199 -5.11 16.07 3.22
C PRO A 199 -4.08 15.68 4.30
N PRO A 200 -4.05 16.37 5.46
CA PRO A 200 -3.05 16.13 6.51
C PRO A 200 -2.91 14.66 6.94
N GLN A 201 -4.00 13.90 6.93
CA GLN A 201 -4.04 12.48 7.28
C GLN A 201 -3.12 11.60 6.40
N ASN A 202 -2.75 12.03 5.19
CA ASN A 202 -1.79 11.30 4.36
C ASN A 202 -0.38 11.28 4.97
N LEU A 203 -0.07 12.17 5.93
CA LEU A 203 1.18 12.15 6.69
C LEU A 203 1.14 11.21 7.90
N ASN A 204 0.03 10.55 8.24
CA ASN A 204 0.02 9.65 9.39
C ASN A 204 0.88 8.41 9.12
N THR A 205 1.82 8.08 10.01
CA THR A 205 2.58 6.83 9.95
C THR A 205 1.64 5.64 10.22
N ARG A 206 1.33 4.87 9.16
CA ARG A 206 0.55 3.61 9.24
C ARG A 206 1.42 2.37 9.30
N ASP A 207 2.63 2.48 8.76
CA ASP A 207 3.64 1.44 8.70
C ASP A 207 4.92 2.02 9.29
N ALA A 208 5.44 1.39 10.35
CA ALA A 208 6.65 1.86 11.03
C ALA A 208 7.89 1.86 10.12
N THR A 209 7.88 1.06 9.05
CA THR A 209 8.97 1.00 8.06
C THR A 209 8.91 2.14 7.03
N ALA A 210 7.79 2.87 6.98
CA ALA A 210 7.61 4.05 6.14
C ALA A 210 7.03 5.22 6.95
N PRO A 211 7.86 5.91 7.76
CA PRO A 211 7.44 7.10 8.50
C PRO A 211 6.77 8.13 7.59
N CYS A 212 5.76 8.81 8.13
CA CYS A 212 4.90 9.76 7.40
C CYS A 212 4.13 9.16 6.22
N ASP A 213 4.06 7.83 6.13
CA ASP A 213 3.60 7.07 4.97
C ASP A 213 4.29 7.51 3.66
N TYR A 214 5.54 7.97 3.76
CA TYR A 214 6.33 8.43 2.63
C TYR A 214 7.18 7.29 2.06
N ARG A 215 7.10 7.10 0.74
CA ARG A 215 7.79 6.04 0.02
C ARG A 215 8.36 6.56 -1.29
N VAL A 216 9.54 6.10 -1.65
CA VAL A 216 10.23 6.45 -2.91
C VAL A 216 10.49 5.19 -3.71
N TYR A 217 10.32 5.29 -5.02
CA TYR A 217 10.45 4.21 -5.97
C TYR A 217 11.33 4.63 -7.15
N LYS A 218 11.91 3.63 -7.80
CA LYS A 218 12.58 3.76 -9.09
C LYS A 218 11.83 2.95 -10.14
N VAL A 219 11.60 3.54 -11.31
CA VAL A 219 11.02 2.83 -12.45
C VAL A 219 12.02 1.78 -12.93
N ALA A 220 11.64 0.50 -12.82
CA ALA A 220 12.46 -0.65 -13.21
C ALA A 220 12.15 -1.09 -14.65
N LYS A 221 10.88 -1.03 -15.06
CA LYS A 221 10.42 -1.28 -16.44
C LYS A 221 9.62 -0.08 -16.93
N PRO A 222 9.78 0.39 -18.18
CA PRO A 222 8.95 1.46 -18.71
C PRO A 222 7.47 1.07 -18.82
N PHE A 223 6.56 2.01 -18.53
CA PHE A 223 5.11 1.84 -18.69
C PHE A 223 4.42 3.19 -18.90
N TRP A 224 3.18 3.16 -19.41
CA TRP A 224 2.38 4.35 -19.66
C TRP A 224 1.46 4.67 -18.48
N VAL A 225 1.24 5.97 -18.26
CA VAL A 225 0.40 6.53 -17.20
C VAL A 225 -0.34 7.76 -17.71
N TRP A 226 -1.34 8.21 -16.96
CA TRP A 226 -1.78 9.60 -17.08
C TRP A 226 -0.87 10.49 -16.22
N GLN A 227 -0.34 11.57 -16.79
CA GLN A 227 0.44 12.57 -16.05
C GLN A 227 -0.06 13.98 -16.34
N GLY A 228 0.07 14.87 -15.36
CA GLY A 228 -0.39 16.25 -15.47
C GLY A 228 -0.36 17.00 -14.15
N SER A 229 -0.72 18.30 -14.18
CA SER A 229 -0.65 19.16 -13.00
C SER A 229 -1.76 18.85 -11.99
N ILE A 230 -1.49 19.07 -10.71
CA ILE A 230 -2.42 18.86 -9.60
C ILE A 230 -3.25 20.13 -9.36
N ALA A 231 -4.57 19.99 -9.25
CA ALA A 231 -5.46 21.11 -8.92
C ALA A 231 -5.23 21.60 -7.47
N PRO A 232 -5.40 22.90 -7.18
CA PRO A 232 -5.45 23.39 -5.81
C PRO A 232 -6.59 22.69 -5.04
N TRP A 233 -6.31 22.17 -3.85
CA TRP A 233 -7.30 21.51 -2.99
C TRP A 233 -6.80 21.43 -1.54
N PHE A 234 -7.67 21.09 -0.59
CA PHE A 234 -7.31 20.94 0.84
C PHE A 234 -6.55 22.15 1.42
N GLU A 235 -6.95 23.35 1.03
CA GLU A 235 -6.28 24.62 1.35
C GLU A 235 -4.79 24.70 0.94
N GLN A 236 -4.38 23.88 -0.02
CA GLN A 236 -3.05 23.90 -0.60
C GLN A 236 -3.10 24.39 -2.05
N PRO A 237 -2.02 25.04 -2.53
CA PRO A 237 -1.96 25.59 -3.88
C PRO A 237 -1.95 24.52 -4.98
N GLY A 238 -1.58 23.27 -4.70
CA GLY A 238 -1.39 22.27 -5.75
C GLY A 238 -0.27 22.69 -6.73
N GLY A 239 -0.43 22.35 -8.00
CA GLY A 239 0.49 22.73 -9.09
C GLY A 239 1.74 21.86 -9.20
N GLY A 240 1.88 20.82 -8.37
CA GLY A 240 2.83 19.73 -8.61
C GLY A 240 2.40 18.85 -9.78
N GLN A 241 3.17 17.81 -10.06
CA GLN A 241 2.83 16.81 -11.07
C GLN A 241 2.31 15.55 -10.40
N GLN A 242 1.17 15.04 -10.87
CA GLN A 242 0.68 13.72 -10.47
C GLN A 242 0.78 12.72 -11.61
N ILE A 243 0.97 11.48 -11.21
CA ILE A 243 0.98 10.29 -12.05
C ILE A 243 -0.17 9.42 -11.58
N LYS A 244 -1.13 9.14 -12.46
CA LYS A 244 -2.25 8.24 -12.19
C LYS A 244 -2.09 6.96 -13.00
N LEU A 245 -2.13 5.83 -12.29
CA LEU A 245 -2.18 4.50 -12.87
C LEU A 245 -3.56 4.23 -13.46
N ASP A 246 -3.59 3.62 -14.64
CA ASP A 246 -4.83 3.34 -15.35
C ASP A 246 -4.71 2.03 -16.15
N ALA A 247 -5.74 1.19 -16.07
CA ALA A 247 -5.77 -0.10 -16.74
C ALA A 247 -5.80 0.02 -18.28
N VAL A 248 -6.17 1.19 -18.81
CA VAL A 248 -6.09 1.48 -20.24
C VAL A 248 -4.65 1.33 -20.79
N PHE A 249 -3.64 1.54 -19.94
CA PHE A 249 -2.23 1.45 -20.30
C PHE A 249 -1.56 0.15 -19.85
N LEU A 250 -2.04 -0.41 -18.74
CA LEU A 250 -1.44 -1.57 -18.11
C LEU A 250 -2.50 -2.39 -17.40
N ASP A 251 -3.06 -3.36 -18.11
CA ASP A 251 -4.10 -4.24 -17.59
C ASP A 251 -3.54 -5.16 -16.48
N PRO A 252 -4.04 -5.06 -15.23
CA PRO A 252 -3.62 -5.94 -14.15
C PRO A 252 -4.19 -7.37 -14.27
N GLY A 253 -5.13 -7.60 -15.18
CA GLY A 253 -5.87 -8.85 -15.36
C GLY A 253 -7.14 -8.92 -14.51
N GLU A 254 -7.98 -9.90 -14.82
CA GLU A 254 -9.30 -10.08 -14.19
C GLU A 254 -9.20 -10.16 -12.66
N GLY A 255 -10.08 -9.41 -11.98
CA GLY A 255 -10.17 -9.39 -10.51
C GLY A 255 -9.01 -8.68 -9.80
N GLN A 256 -8.01 -8.17 -10.52
CA GLN A 256 -6.89 -7.45 -9.95
C GLN A 256 -7.08 -5.93 -10.07
N ARG A 257 -6.57 -5.20 -9.07
CA ARG A 257 -6.53 -3.74 -9.08
C ARG A 257 -5.12 -3.28 -9.36
N LEU A 258 -4.95 -2.44 -10.39
CA LEU A 258 -3.68 -1.76 -10.64
C LEU A 258 -3.39 -0.75 -9.52
N ASN A 259 -2.28 -0.94 -8.82
CA ASN A 259 -1.80 -0.08 -7.74
C ASN A 259 -0.27 -0.19 -7.62
N VAL A 260 0.34 0.61 -6.75
CA VAL A 260 1.80 0.60 -6.55
C VAL A 260 2.30 -0.78 -6.11
N LYS A 261 1.58 -1.47 -5.23
CA LYS A 261 1.95 -2.83 -4.81
C LYS A 261 2.00 -3.80 -6.00
N TRP A 262 1.02 -3.76 -6.89
CA TRP A 262 1.02 -4.58 -8.11
C TRP A 262 2.25 -4.27 -8.98
N LEU A 263 2.61 -2.99 -9.13
CA LEU A 263 3.80 -2.60 -9.89
C LEU A 263 5.10 -3.11 -9.26
N LEU A 264 5.19 -3.12 -7.92
CA LEU A 264 6.33 -3.70 -7.19
C LEU A 264 6.40 -5.21 -7.41
N ASP A 265 5.29 -5.92 -7.20
CA ASP A 265 5.20 -7.38 -7.32
C ASP A 265 5.52 -7.87 -8.75
N ARG A 266 5.22 -7.05 -9.77
CA ARG A 266 5.51 -7.35 -11.19
C ARG A 266 6.82 -6.74 -11.70
N GLY A 267 7.57 -6.05 -10.83
CA GLY A 267 8.87 -5.47 -11.13
C GLY A 267 8.83 -4.30 -12.12
N TYR A 268 7.73 -3.55 -12.19
CA TYR A 268 7.66 -2.26 -12.87
C TYR A 268 8.29 -1.14 -12.03
N LEU A 269 8.15 -1.23 -10.71
CA LEU A 269 8.81 -0.37 -9.73
C LEU A 269 9.72 -1.20 -8.84
N ALA A 270 10.74 -0.55 -8.27
CA ALA A 270 11.51 -1.06 -7.15
C ALA A 270 11.54 0.01 -6.04
N PRO A 271 11.57 -0.36 -4.75
CA PRO A 271 11.84 0.59 -3.68
C PRO A 271 13.18 1.30 -3.93
N ALA A 272 13.24 2.58 -3.61
CA ALA A 272 14.45 3.39 -3.72
C ALA A 272 14.77 4.04 -2.38
N ALA A 273 16.05 4.35 -2.17
CA ALA A 273 16.47 5.13 -1.00
C ALA A 273 15.73 6.47 -0.97
N GLN A 274 15.25 6.81 0.23
CA GLN A 274 14.52 8.04 0.51
C GLN A 274 15.50 9.21 0.66
#